data_AF-A0A7V0ZK74-F1
#
_entry.id   AF-A0A7V0ZK74-F1
#
_cell.length_a   1.000
_cell.length_b   1.000
_cell.length_c   1.000
_cell.angle_alpha   90.00
_cell.angle_beta   90.00
_cell.angle_gamma   90.00
#
_symmetry.space_group_name_H-M   'P 1'
#
loop_
_entity.id
_entity.type
_entity.pdbx_description
1 polymer ?
#
loop_
_entity_poly.entity_id
_entity_poly.type
_entity_poly.pdbx_seq_one_letter_code
_entity_poly.pdbx_strand_id
1 'polypeptide(L)'
;MKISFHGADQNVTGSCHLVECAGKRILIDCGMYQGGRELREENAEPFGFEPSSIDFLLLTHAHLDHCGRIPLLAKRGFKGELITTAASVELARLVMLDSAGLQEEEALYQARKAKRRHGNNKRKIEPLYTTMDALNCLECIGRRARYDQPLQLAPGIHATFIDAGHILGSASILLELEEGEHRHRLLFSGDLGYSGRAILRDPATPPQVDTVVMETTYGDRLHKQLQPSIDELYDVVNETIGRGGNVIIPTFALERAQEVLYYLREGVENGRIEHFTNVFLDSPMAISATEIFERHPECFNAETLKLASDGSDPFAMAGLHFTRETFASMALNRIDGGAVIMAGSGMCTGGRVRHHLKHNLWGKHNSIVFVGYAANGTPARQIIDGAEH
;
A
#
# COMPACT_ATOMS: atom_id res chain seq x y z
N MET A 1 -30.20 -3.59 -12.46
CA MET A 1 -28.75 -3.58 -12.16
C MET A 1 -27.92 -3.20 -13.38
N LYS A 2 -26.88 -2.38 -13.19
CA LYS A 2 -25.83 -2.10 -14.18
C LYS A 2 -24.45 -2.00 -13.51
N ILE A 3 -23.42 -2.52 -14.16
CA ILE A 3 -22.01 -2.41 -13.73
C ILE A 3 -21.24 -1.65 -14.81
N SER A 4 -20.42 -0.68 -14.42
CA SER A 4 -19.58 0.12 -15.30
C SER A 4 -18.15 0.20 -14.76
N PHE A 5 -17.15 0.07 -15.63
CA PHE A 5 -15.73 0.09 -15.27
C PHE A 5 -15.15 1.45 -15.63
N HIS A 6 -14.57 2.15 -14.65
CA HIS A 6 -14.04 3.53 -14.78
C HIS A 6 -12.53 3.61 -14.49
N GLY A 7 -11.89 2.45 -14.29
CA GLY A 7 -10.46 2.29 -14.07
C GLY A 7 -10.11 0.82 -13.85
N ALA A 8 -8.81 0.51 -13.88
CA ALA A 8 -8.26 -0.85 -13.80
C ALA A 8 -8.90 -1.87 -14.79
N ASP A 9 -9.27 -1.41 -15.98
CA ASP A 9 -9.69 -2.27 -17.11
C ASP A 9 -8.54 -2.31 -18.12
N GLN A 10 -8.01 -3.50 -18.39
CA GLN A 10 -6.78 -3.76 -19.16
C GLN A 10 -5.48 -3.14 -18.59
N ASN A 11 -5.52 -2.65 -17.35
CA ASN A 11 -4.39 -2.08 -16.62
C ASN A 11 -4.48 -2.45 -15.13
N VAL A 12 -3.34 -2.45 -14.42
CA VAL A 12 -3.28 -2.89 -13.01
C VAL A 12 -3.81 -1.82 -12.04
N THR A 13 -3.58 -0.53 -12.33
CA THR A 13 -3.76 0.53 -11.35
C THR A 13 -5.01 1.37 -11.61
N GLY A 14 -5.46 2.10 -10.58
CA GLY A 14 -6.52 3.08 -10.70
C GLY A 14 -7.93 2.48 -10.57
N SER A 15 -8.09 1.46 -9.72
CA SER A 15 -9.36 0.76 -9.49
C SER A 15 -10.51 1.73 -9.23
N CYS A 16 -11.60 1.55 -9.96
CA CYS A 16 -12.78 2.42 -9.90
C CYS A 16 -13.94 1.75 -10.66
N HIS A 17 -14.89 1.16 -9.94
CA HIS A 17 -16.02 0.43 -10.54
C HIS A 17 -17.34 0.94 -9.98
N LEU A 18 -18.32 1.18 -10.86
CA LEU A 18 -19.62 1.71 -10.49
C LEU A 18 -20.70 0.63 -10.64
N VAL A 19 -21.45 0.41 -9.56
CA VAL A 19 -22.63 -0.46 -9.52
C VAL A 19 -23.89 0.39 -9.30
N GLU A 20 -24.89 0.20 -10.17
CA GLU A 20 -26.18 0.89 -10.09
C GLU A 20 -27.29 -0.14 -9.85
N CYS A 21 -28.03 0.00 -8.75
CA CYS A 21 -29.12 -0.90 -8.36
C CYS A 21 -30.11 -0.19 -7.43
N ALA A 22 -31.41 -0.48 -7.58
CA ALA A 22 -32.48 0.03 -6.70
C ALA A 22 -32.43 1.58 -6.52
N GLY A 23 -32.10 2.30 -7.59
CA GLY A 23 -31.96 3.76 -7.59
C GLY A 23 -30.75 4.30 -6.81
N LYS A 24 -29.81 3.43 -6.43
CA LYS A 24 -28.56 3.77 -5.72
C LYS A 24 -27.35 3.56 -6.61
N ARG A 25 -26.32 4.40 -6.39
CA ARG A 25 -25.03 4.35 -7.08
C ARG A 25 -23.94 4.05 -6.05
N ILE A 26 -23.31 2.88 -6.19
CA ILE A 26 -22.28 2.35 -5.30
C ILE A 26 -20.97 2.32 -6.07
N LEU A 27 -19.98 3.06 -5.58
CA LEU A 27 -18.63 3.05 -6.12
C LEU A 27 -17.78 2.03 -5.35
N ILE A 28 -17.07 1.16 -6.04
CA ILE A 28 -16.09 0.23 -5.49
C ILE A 28 -14.71 0.76 -5.86
N ASP A 29 -13.95 1.13 -4.83
CA ASP A 29 -12.65 1.79 -4.92
C ASP A 29 -12.67 3.13 -5.69
N CYS A 30 -11.67 3.96 -5.42
CA CYS A 30 -11.41 5.19 -6.18
C CYS A 30 -9.92 5.49 -6.10
N GLY A 31 -9.16 4.71 -6.87
CA GLY A 31 -7.72 4.63 -6.75
C GLY A 31 -6.95 5.39 -7.81
N MET A 32 -5.71 5.75 -7.52
CA MET A 32 -4.84 6.51 -8.44
C MET A 32 -4.15 5.60 -9.45
N TYR A 33 -4.06 6.01 -10.71
CA TYR A 33 -3.21 5.31 -11.69
C TYR A 33 -1.72 5.49 -11.31
N GLN A 34 -0.92 4.43 -11.39
CA GLN A 34 0.51 4.42 -11.05
C GLN A 34 1.36 3.79 -12.20
N GLY A 35 2.56 4.35 -12.46
CA GLY A 35 3.43 3.97 -13.60
C GLY A 35 3.48 4.93 -14.82
N GLY A 36 4.65 5.52 -15.12
CA GLY A 36 4.86 6.32 -16.34
C GLY A 36 4.53 7.83 -16.23
N ARG A 37 4.87 8.60 -17.28
CA ARG A 37 4.85 10.08 -17.27
C ARG A 37 3.47 10.70 -17.57
N GLU A 38 2.58 9.95 -18.21
CA GLU A 38 1.26 10.40 -18.71
C GLU A 38 0.15 10.33 -17.65
N LEU A 39 0.39 9.66 -16.52
CA LEU A 39 -0.61 9.41 -15.48
C LEU A 39 -1.14 10.62 -14.75
N ARG A 40 -0.41 11.74 -14.75
CA ARG A 40 -0.90 12.96 -14.11
C ARG A 40 -2.12 13.49 -14.86
N GLU A 41 -2.15 13.33 -16.17
CA GLU A 41 -3.29 13.71 -17.01
C GLU A 41 -4.44 12.73 -16.77
N GLU A 42 -4.19 11.41 -16.82
CA GLU A 42 -5.20 10.38 -16.56
C GLU A 42 -5.86 10.51 -15.17
N ASN A 43 -5.07 10.80 -14.13
CA ASN A 43 -5.61 11.01 -12.79
C ASN A 43 -6.38 12.33 -12.65
N ALA A 44 -6.14 13.30 -13.54
CA ALA A 44 -6.85 14.58 -13.57
C ALA A 44 -8.13 14.54 -14.41
N GLU A 45 -8.29 13.56 -15.30
CA GLU A 45 -9.48 13.45 -16.16
C GLU A 45 -10.79 13.32 -15.34
N PRO A 46 -11.94 13.64 -15.94
CA PRO A 46 -13.25 13.36 -15.35
C PRO A 46 -13.42 11.85 -15.08
N PHE A 47 -14.12 11.49 -14.00
CA PHE A 47 -14.34 10.09 -13.63
C PHE A 47 -15.26 9.30 -14.60
N GLY A 48 -15.93 9.98 -15.53
CA GLY A 48 -16.99 9.38 -16.36
C GLY A 48 -18.34 9.24 -15.64
N PHE A 49 -18.45 9.76 -14.41
CA PHE A 49 -19.69 9.94 -13.66
C PHE A 49 -19.60 11.20 -12.81
N GLU A 50 -20.75 11.70 -12.37
CA GLU A 50 -20.86 12.87 -11.50
C GLU A 50 -20.58 12.47 -10.04
N PRO A 51 -19.50 12.95 -9.38
CA PRO A 51 -19.14 12.55 -8.02
C PRO A 51 -20.23 12.79 -6.98
N SER A 52 -21.01 13.86 -7.14
CA SER A 52 -22.10 14.21 -6.22
C SER A 52 -23.30 13.26 -6.26
N SER A 53 -23.35 12.37 -7.26
CA SER A 53 -24.43 11.40 -7.44
C SER A 53 -24.13 10.01 -6.84
N ILE A 54 -22.93 9.80 -6.29
CA ILE A 54 -22.56 8.53 -5.65
C ILE A 54 -23.10 8.52 -4.21
N ASP A 55 -23.88 7.48 -3.88
CA ASP A 55 -24.46 7.32 -2.53
C ASP A 55 -23.47 6.67 -1.56
N PHE A 56 -22.75 5.65 -2.03
CA PHE A 56 -21.83 4.85 -1.22
C PHE A 56 -20.51 4.65 -1.95
N LEU A 57 -19.40 4.75 -1.23
CA LEU A 57 -18.08 4.33 -1.67
C LEU A 57 -17.63 3.17 -0.78
N LEU A 58 -17.47 1.98 -1.34
CA LEU A 58 -16.92 0.83 -0.64
C LEU A 58 -15.45 0.69 -1.03
N LEU A 59 -14.56 0.72 -0.05
CA LEU A 59 -13.11 0.60 -0.28
C LEU A 59 -12.64 -0.81 0.11
N THR A 60 -12.06 -1.54 -0.84
CA THR A 60 -11.52 -2.89 -0.64
C THR A 60 -10.32 -2.86 0.30
N HIS A 61 -9.35 -1.97 0.04
CA HIS A 61 -8.13 -1.84 0.84
C HIS A 61 -7.42 -0.50 0.61
N ALA A 62 -6.40 -0.23 1.41
CA ALA A 62 -5.73 1.07 1.52
C ALA A 62 -4.56 1.33 0.54
N HIS A 63 -4.36 0.52 -0.50
CA HIS A 63 -3.33 0.86 -1.49
C HIS A 63 -3.71 2.11 -2.28
N LEU A 64 -2.69 2.84 -2.75
CA LEU A 64 -2.87 4.13 -3.41
C LEU A 64 -3.69 4.01 -4.72
N ASP A 65 -3.56 2.90 -5.42
CA ASP A 65 -4.34 2.54 -6.60
C ASP A 65 -5.75 2.00 -6.33
N HIS A 66 -6.18 2.04 -5.06
CA HIS A 66 -7.57 1.78 -4.63
C HIS A 66 -8.18 2.96 -3.86
N CYS A 67 -7.38 3.73 -3.10
CA CYS A 67 -7.88 4.85 -2.30
C CYS A 67 -7.37 6.24 -2.73
N GLY A 68 -6.39 6.33 -3.62
CA GLY A 68 -5.64 7.55 -3.89
C GLY A 68 -6.39 8.67 -4.59
N ARG A 69 -7.53 8.41 -5.23
CA ARG A 69 -8.39 9.46 -5.82
C ARG A 69 -9.58 9.84 -4.95
N ILE A 70 -9.76 9.23 -3.77
CA ILE A 70 -10.82 9.60 -2.82
C ILE A 70 -10.79 11.09 -2.43
N PRO A 71 -9.63 11.72 -2.16
CA PRO A 71 -9.58 13.15 -1.87
C PRO A 71 -10.06 14.00 -3.05
N LEU A 72 -9.72 13.59 -4.28
CA LEU A 72 -10.17 14.25 -5.50
C LEU A 72 -11.68 14.05 -5.72
N LEU A 73 -12.20 12.87 -5.42
CA LEU A 73 -13.64 12.55 -5.48
C LEU A 73 -14.44 13.45 -4.53
N ALA A 74 -14.00 13.58 -3.27
CA ALA A 74 -14.61 14.47 -2.27
C ALA A 74 -14.52 15.95 -2.71
N LYS A 75 -13.34 16.41 -3.16
CA LYS A 75 -13.13 17.76 -3.69
C LYS A 75 -14.06 18.10 -4.86
N ARG A 76 -14.42 17.10 -5.68
CA ARG A 76 -15.33 17.25 -6.83
C ARG A 76 -16.81 17.05 -6.47
N GLY A 77 -17.16 16.96 -5.19
CA GLY A 77 -18.54 17.05 -4.73
C GLY A 77 -19.16 15.77 -4.20
N PHE A 78 -18.39 14.68 -4.04
CA PHE A 78 -18.88 13.50 -3.34
C PHE A 78 -19.19 13.82 -1.87
N LYS A 79 -20.38 13.40 -1.43
CA LYS A 79 -20.90 13.56 -0.07
C LYS A 79 -21.53 12.28 0.48
N GLY A 80 -21.39 11.16 -0.25
CA GLY A 80 -21.90 9.87 0.15
C GLY A 80 -21.07 9.26 1.28
N GLU A 81 -21.47 8.06 1.68
CA GLU A 81 -20.83 7.34 2.79
C GLU A 81 -19.68 6.46 2.27
N LEU A 82 -18.47 6.68 2.78
CA LEU A 82 -17.32 5.78 2.58
C LEU A 82 -17.32 4.69 3.65
N ILE A 83 -17.34 3.43 3.24
CA ILE A 83 -17.39 2.26 4.11
C ILE A 83 -16.21 1.33 3.78
N THR A 84 -15.48 0.95 4.82
CA THR A 84 -14.39 -0.05 4.75
C THR A 84 -14.09 -0.61 6.14
N THR A 85 -13.13 -1.51 6.26
CA THR A 85 -12.71 -2.10 7.54
C THR A 85 -12.00 -1.07 8.42
N ALA A 86 -11.94 -1.31 9.73
CA ALA A 86 -11.30 -0.38 10.67
C ALA A 86 -9.82 -0.13 10.35
N ALA A 87 -9.06 -1.18 10.04
CA ALA A 87 -7.66 -1.08 9.64
C ALA A 87 -7.47 -0.33 8.31
N SER A 88 -8.32 -0.59 7.32
CA SER A 88 -8.26 0.12 6.03
C SER A 88 -8.57 1.61 6.17
N VAL A 89 -9.40 2.04 7.14
CA VAL A 89 -9.61 3.47 7.44
C VAL A 89 -8.30 4.14 7.86
N GLU A 90 -7.58 3.54 8.82
CA GLU A 90 -6.34 4.13 9.34
C GLU A 90 -5.23 4.16 8.30
N LEU A 91 -5.08 3.06 7.55
CA LEU A 91 -4.10 2.96 6.48
C LEU A 91 -4.43 3.89 5.30
N ALA A 92 -5.69 3.96 4.87
CA ALA A 92 -6.07 4.84 3.76
C ALA A 92 -5.83 6.31 4.14
N ARG A 93 -6.12 6.70 5.39
CA ARG A 93 -5.77 8.03 5.89
C ARG A 93 -4.28 8.32 5.77
N LEU A 94 -3.43 7.38 6.22
CA LEU A 94 -1.98 7.52 6.13
C LEU A 94 -1.51 7.67 4.67
N VAL A 95 -1.99 6.80 3.79
CA VAL A 95 -1.62 6.77 2.36
C VAL A 95 -2.08 8.02 1.62
N MET A 96 -3.32 8.47 1.85
CA MET A 96 -3.86 9.67 1.20
C MET A 96 -3.12 10.94 1.63
N LEU A 97 -2.75 11.07 2.90
CA LEU A 97 -1.99 12.22 3.42
C LEU A 97 -0.55 12.25 2.89
N ASP A 98 0.14 11.10 2.88
CA ASP A 98 1.49 11.00 2.31
C ASP A 98 1.49 11.38 0.82
N SER A 99 0.55 10.84 0.04
CA SER A 99 0.38 11.18 -1.37
C SER A 99 0.08 12.67 -1.59
N ALA A 100 -0.75 13.29 -0.73
CA ALA A 100 -1.04 14.71 -0.81
C ALA A 100 0.22 15.57 -0.62
N GLY A 101 1.02 15.26 0.41
CA GLY A 101 2.27 15.95 0.69
C GLY A 101 3.27 15.83 -0.46
N LEU A 102 3.46 14.63 -0.99
CA LEU A 102 4.34 14.39 -2.15
C LEU A 102 3.88 15.19 -3.39
N GLN A 103 2.57 15.26 -3.64
CA GLN A 103 2.05 16.04 -4.75
C GLN A 103 2.25 17.54 -4.58
N GLU A 104 2.08 18.07 -3.36
CA GLU A 104 2.33 19.47 -3.03
C GLU A 104 3.81 19.83 -3.22
N GLU A 105 4.73 19.00 -2.71
CA GLU A 105 6.17 19.17 -2.89
C GLU A 105 6.57 19.16 -4.37
N GLU A 106 6.07 18.20 -5.15
CA GLU A 106 6.34 18.10 -6.57
C GLU A 106 5.80 19.31 -7.35
N ALA A 107 4.58 19.77 -7.04
CA ALA A 107 4.00 20.96 -7.66
C ALA A 107 4.85 22.21 -7.37
N LEU A 108 5.32 22.38 -6.13
CA LEU A 108 6.21 23.48 -5.74
C LEU A 108 7.56 23.40 -6.46
N TYR A 109 8.14 22.21 -6.57
CA TYR A 109 9.41 22.00 -7.28
C TYR A 109 9.29 22.37 -8.77
N GLN A 110 8.25 21.88 -9.45
CA GLN A 110 8.01 22.17 -10.86
C GLN A 110 7.70 23.65 -11.09
N ALA A 111 6.93 24.30 -10.22
CA ALA A 111 6.67 25.74 -10.29
C ALA A 111 7.97 26.57 -10.21
N ARG A 112 8.88 26.21 -9.29
CA ARG A 112 10.20 26.85 -9.16
C ARG A 112 11.06 26.65 -10.41
N LYS A 113 11.05 25.43 -11.00
CA LYS A 113 11.80 25.11 -12.21
C LYS A 113 11.27 25.85 -13.45
N ALA A 114 9.95 25.92 -13.61
CA ALA A 114 9.30 26.65 -14.70
C ALA A 114 9.60 28.16 -14.64
N LYS A 115 9.58 28.76 -13.44
CA LYS A 115 9.95 30.17 -13.23
C LYS A 115 11.38 30.48 -13.69
N ARG A 116 12.32 29.54 -13.53
CA ARG A 116 13.73 29.68 -13.95
C ARG A 116 13.94 29.53 -15.46
N ARG A 117 13.14 28.70 -16.15
CA ARG A 117 13.34 28.37 -17.57
C ARG A 117 12.58 29.25 -18.56
N HIS A 118 11.37 29.70 -18.22
CA HIS A 118 10.43 30.21 -19.23
C HIS A 118 9.78 31.56 -18.90
N GLY A 119 10.29 32.33 -17.94
CA GLY A 119 9.88 33.72 -17.70
C GLY A 119 8.36 33.95 -17.71
N ASN A 120 7.70 33.88 -16.55
CA ASN A 120 6.29 34.27 -16.38
C ASN A 120 5.23 33.62 -17.31
N ASN A 121 5.52 32.52 -18.03
CA ASN A 121 4.45 31.82 -18.74
C ASN A 121 3.58 31.01 -17.75
N LYS A 122 2.32 31.45 -17.58
CA LYS A 122 1.44 31.25 -16.42
C LYS A 122 0.62 29.94 -16.43
N ARG A 123 1.20 28.76 -16.65
CA ARG A 123 0.46 27.53 -16.31
C ARG A 123 0.61 27.29 -14.81
N LYS A 124 -0.46 27.50 -14.04
CA LYS A 124 -0.47 27.28 -12.59
C LYS A 124 -0.30 25.77 -12.35
N ILE A 125 0.88 25.36 -11.90
CA ILE A 125 1.17 23.96 -11.59
C ILE A 125 0.62 23.70 -10.20
N GLU A 126 -0.47 22.95 -10.13
CA GLU A 126 -1.13 22.58 -8.89
C GLU A 126 -1.07 21.06 -8.68
N PRO A 127 -1.11 20.59 -7.42
CA PRO A 127 -1.35 19.18 -7.14
C PRO A 127 -2.79 18.78 -7.51
N LEU A 128 -3.08 17.49 -7.70
CA LEU A 128 -4.44 17.03 -7.99
C LEU A 128 -5.36 17.36 -6.79
N TYR A 129 -4.83 17.13 -5.59
CA TYR A 129 -5.43 17.48 -4.33
C TYR A 129 -4.33 17.85 -3.31
N THR A 130 -4.71 18.62 -2.30
CA THR A 130 -3.84 19.13 -1.24
C THR A 130 -3.92 18.27 0.02
N THR A 131 -3.01 18.49 0.97
CA THR A 131 -3.09 17.84 2.29
C THR A 131 -4.41 18.20 2.99
N MET A 132 -4.91 19.42 2.78
CA MET A 132 -6.20 19.85 3.29
C MET A 132 -7.37 19.08 2.62
N ASP A 133 -7.32 18.87 1.31
CA ASP A 133 -8.32 18.06 0.60
C ASP A 133 -8.34 16.61 1.13
N ALA A 134 -7.17 16.03 1.41
CA ALA A 134 -7.04 14.69 2.00
C ALA A 134 -7.56 14.62 3.44
N LEU A 135 -7.41 15.67 4.24
CA LEU A 135 -8.02 15.76 5.57
C LEU A 135 -9.55 15.91 5.49
N ASN A 136 -10.04 16.77 4.60
CA ASN A 136 -11.47 17.03 4.44
C ASN A 136 -12.23 15.78 3.97
N CYS A 137 -11.63 14.95 3.10
CA CYS A 137 -12.29 13.74 2.62
C CYS A 137 -12.55 12.70 3.72
N LEU A 138 -11.87 12.81 4.88
CA LEU A 138 -12.11 11.94 6.02
C LEU A 138 -13.51 12.15 6.62
N GLU A 139 -14.16 13.29 6.37
CA GLU A 139 -15.56 13.52 6.76
C GLU A 139 -16.54 12.58 6.06
N CYS A 140 -16.15 12.02 4.91
CA CYS A 140 -16.96 11.03 4.20
C CYS A 140 -16.90 9.63 4.83
N ILE A 141 -15.95 9.37 5.75
CA ILE A 141 -15.82 8.06 6.40
C ILE A 141 -17.03 7.84 7.30
N GLY A 142 -17.86 6.86 6.93
CA GLY A 142 -19.04 6.47 7.67
C GLY A 142 -18.83 5.22 8.50
N ARG A 143 -19.76 4.26 8.36
CA ARG A 143 -19.74 3.00 9.09
C ARG A 143 -18.50 2.18 8.74
N ARG A 144 -17.97 1.50 9.76
CA ARG A 144 -16.86 0.54 9.60
C ARG A 144 -17.43 -0.86 9.40
N ALA A 145 -17.01 -1.52 8.34
CA ALA A 145 -17.36 -2.91 8.11
C ALA A 145 -16.62 -3.82 9.09
N ARG A 146 -17.31 -4.88 9.52
CA ARG A 146 -16.70 -6.04 10.19
C ARG A 146 -16.70 -7.19 9.19
N TYR A 147 -15.64 -8.00 9.24
CA TYR A 147 -15.55 -9.16 8.37
C TYR A 147 -16.74 -10.09 8.57
N ASP A 148 -17.26 -10.62 7.46
CA ASP A 148 -18.32 -11.61 7.38
C ASP A 148 -19.66 -11.18 8.03
N GLN A 149 -19.85 -9.87 8.24
CA GLN A 149 -21.09 -9.30 8.76
C GLN A 149 -21.78 -8.47 7.67
N PRO A 150 -23.00 -8.86 7.22
CA PRO A 150 -23.76 -8.09 6.24
C PRO A 150 -24.13 -6.71 6.76
N LEU A 151 -23.82 -5.69 5.96
CA LEU A 151 -24.20 -4.31 6.20
C LEU A 151 -25.27 -3.88 5.20
N GLN A 152 -26.45 -3.49 5.69
CA GLN A 152 -27.47 -2.91 4.83
C GLN A 152 -27.07 -1.48 4.44
N LEU A 153 -26.82 -1.26 3.14
CA LEU A 153 -26.52 0.07 2.59
C LEU A 153 -27.81 0.84 2.34
N ALA A 154 -28.78 0.19 1.71
CA ALA A 154 -30.11 0.70 1.42
C ALA A 154 -31.10 -0.49 1.34
N PRO A 155 -32.43 -0.26 1.31
CA PRO A 155 -33.39 -1.33 1.04
C PRO A 155 -33.02 -2.11 -0.23
N GLY A 156 -32.90 -3.44 -0.11
CA GLY A 156 -32.49 -4.31 -1.21
C GLY A 156 -30.99 -4.33 -1.52
N ILE A 157 -30.14 -3.66 -0.74
CA ILE A 157 -28.69 -3.60 -0.98
C ILE A 157 -27.93 -3.91 0.30
N HIS A 158 -27.22 -5.04 0.30
CA HIS A 158 -26.32 -5.44 1.38
C HIS A 158 -24.89 -5.57 0.87
N ALA A 159 -23.93 -5.14 1.69
CA ALA A 159 -22.51 -5.33 1.46
C ALA A 159 -21.89 -6.15 2.59
N THR A 160 -21.14 -7.20 2.25
CA THR A 160 -20.36 -7.99 3.22
C THR A 160 -18.90 -7.93 2.82
N PHE A 161 -18.04 -7.60 3.79
CA PHE A 161 -16.60 -7.54 3.60
C PHE A 161 -16.00 -8.88 4.03
N ILE A 162 -15.29 -9.55 3.14
CA ILE A 162 -14.71 -10.89 3.34
C ILE A 162 -13.19 -10.71 3.32
N ASP A 163 -12.46 -11.26 4.27
CA ASP A 163 -11.00 -11.04 4.38
C ASP A 163 -10.26 -11.48 3.11
N ALA A 164 -9.55 -10.55 2.49
CA ALA A 164 -8.79 -10.81 1.26
C ALA A 164 -7.34 -11.23 1.53
N GLY A 165 -6.84 -11.13 2.76
CA GLY A 165 -5.47 -11.54 3.14
C GLY A 165 -4.33 -10.78 2.43
N HIS A 166 -4.63 -9.70 1.68
CA HIS A 166 -3.66 -8.96 0.87
C HIS A 166 -2.84 -7.98 1.70
N ILE A 167 -3.51 -7.02 2.34
CA ILE A 167 -2.92 -6.13 3.33
C ILE A 167 -3.80 -6.07 4.58
N LEU A 168 -3.28 -5.50 5.65
CA LEU A 168 -4.03 -5.32 6.90
C LEU A 168 -5.37 -4.60 6.60
N GLY A 169 -6.49 -5.24 6.95
CA GLY A 169 -7.83 -4.70 6.68
C GLY A 169 -8.36 -4.89 5.26
N SER A 170 -7.62 -5.53 4.36
CA SER A 170 -8.08 -5.78 2.99
C SER A 170 -9.31 -6.69 2.95
N ALA A 171 -10.19 -6.45 1.98
CA ALA A 171 -11.42 -7.20 1.85
C ALA A 171 -11.89 -7.34 0.40
N SER A 172 -12.38 -8.54 0.07
CA SER A 172 -13.32 -8.72 -1.02
C SER A 172 -14.70 -8.25 -0.58
N ILE A 173 -15.45 -7.64 -1.50
CA ILE A 173 -16.76 -7.04 -1.22
C ILE A 173 -17.83 -7.83 -1.94
N LEU A 174 -18.66 -8.53 -1.17
CA LEU A 174 -19.87 -9.18 -1.65
C LEU A 174 -21.03 -8.21 -1.58
N LEU A 175 -21.65 -7.93 -2.73
CA LEU A 175 -22.89 -7.20 -2.85
C LEU A 175 -24.04 -8.16 -3.10
N GLU A 176 -25.07 -8.07 -2.27
CA GLU A 176 -26.35 -8.75 -2.47
C GLU A 176 -27.38 -7.70 -2.84
N LEU A 177 -27.84 -7.78 -4.09
CA LEU A 177 -28.56 -6.72 -4.78
C LEU A 177 -29.95 -7.22 -5.19
N GLU A 178 -30.99 -6.55 -4.70
CA GLU A 178 -32.39 -6.85 -4.96
C GLU A 178 -33.07 -5.64 -5.62
N GLU A 179 -33.69 -5.85 -6.79
CA GLU A 179 -34.44 -4.84 -7.52
C GLU A 179 -35.72 -5.46 -8.10
N GLY A 180 -36.85 -5.22 -7.43
CA GLY A 180 -38.11 -5.91 -7.74
C GLY A 180 -38.01 -7.40 -7.39
N GLU A 181 -38.29 -8.27 -8.35
CA GLU A 181 -38.16 -9.73 -8.20
C GLU A 181 -36.76 -10.27 -8.52
N HIS A 182 -35.87 -9.39 -9.01
CA HIS A 182 -34.52 -9.80 -9.40
C HIS A 182 -33.57 -9.71 -8.20
N ARG A 183 -32.85 -10.82 -7.96
CA ARG A 183 -31.76 -10.92 -6.99
C ARG A 183 -30.49 -11.26 -7.72
N HIS A 184 -29.39 -10.63 -7.34
CA HIS A 184 -28.08 -10.90 -7.92
C HIS A 184 -26.98 -10.68 -6.89
N ARG A 185 -26.02 -11.60 -6.86
CA ARG A 185 -24.88 -11.58 -5.95
C ARG A 185 -23.62 -11.32 -6.75
N LEU A 186 -22.96 -10.22 -6.43
CA LEU A 186 -21.78 -9.71 -7.14
C LEU A 186 -20.61 -9.62 -6.17
N LEU A 187 -19.48 -10.23 -6.50
CA LEU A 187 -18.26 -10.15 -5.71
C LEU A 187 -17.21 -9.31 -6.43
N PHE A 188 -16.64 -8.33 -5.74
CA PHE A 188 -15.39 -7.69 -6.14
C PHE A 188 -14.27 -8.24 -5.27
N SER A 189 -13.23 -8.82 -5.85
CA SER A 189 -12.14 -9.40 -5.05
C SER A 189 -11.32 -8.34 -4.31
N GLY A 190 -11.18 -7.14 -4.88
CA GLY A 190 -10.03 -6.30 -4.57
C GLY A 190 -8.74 -7.00 -4.99
N ASP A 191 -7.64 -6.65 -4.34
CA ASP A 191 -6.41 -7.45 -4.45
C ASP A 191 -6.46 -8.63 -3.49
N LEU A 192 -5.92 -9.77 -3.92
CA LEU A 192 -5.94 -11.01 -3.16
C LEU A 192 -4.55 -11.36 -2.62
N GLY A 193 -4.53 -11.67 -1.31
CA GLY A 193 -3.38 -12.29 -0.69
C GLY A 193 -3.24 -13.76 -1.10
N TYR A 194 -2.11 -14.36 -0.69
CA TYR A 194 -1.87 -15.79 -0.81
C TYR A 194 -1.80 -16.42 0.59
N SER A 195 -2.07 -17.71 0.69
CA SER A 195 -2.06 -18.43 1.97
C SER A 195 -0.65 -18.63 2.54
N GLY A 196 -0.54 -18.74 3.87
CA GLY A 196 0.72 -19.01 4.56
C GLY A 196 1.59 -17.76 4.72
N ARG A 197 0.97 -16.59 4.84
CA ARG A 197 1.66 -15.33 5.13
C ARG A 197 2.08 -15.26 6.60
N ALA A 198 3.17 -14.52 6.85
CA ALA A 198 3.74 -14.38 8.20
C ALA A 198 2.76 -13.79 9.20
N ILE A 199 2.07 -12.70 8.83
CA ILE A 199 1.35 -11.83 9.78
C ILE A 199 -0.16 -11.98 9.64
N LEU A 200 -0.67 -11.87 8.42
CA LEU A 200 -2.09 -11.77 8.13
C LEU A 200 -2.74 -13.15 8.02
N ARG A 201 -4.06 -13.20 8.25
CA ARG A 201 -4.88 -14.37 7.96
C ARG A 201 -4.85 -14.70 6.47
N ASP A 202 -5.06 -15.97 6.17
CA ASP A 202 -5.28 -16.42 4.80
C ASP A 202 -6.56 -15.78 4.22
N PRO A 203 -6.62 -15.54 2.89
CA PRO A 203 -7.84 -15.07 2.24
C PRO A 203 -9.01 -16.00 2.52
N ALA A 204 -10.14 -15.45 2.95
CA ALA A 204 -11.35 -16.20 3.23
C ALA A 204 -12.05 -16.58 1.91
N THR A 205 -12.60 -17.81 1.87
CA THR A 205 -13.32 -18.28 0.68
C THR A 205 -14.70 -17.62 0.61
N PRO A 206 -15.03 -16.90 -0.48
CA PRO A 206 -16.33 -16.27 -0.63
C PRO A 206 -17.44 -17.33 -0.88
N PRO A 207 -18.71 -17.01 -0.57
CA PRO A 207 -19.83 -17.89 -0.91
C PRO A 207 -20.05 -17.93 -2.44
N GLN A 208 -20.89 -18.86 -2.90
CA GLN A 208 -21.32 -18.89 -4.31
C GLN A 208 -21.94 -17.54 -4.71
N VAL A 209 -21.60 -17.00 -5.87
CA VAL A 209 -22.14 -15.74 -6.40
C VAL A 209 -22.46 -15.88 -7.90
N ASP A 210 -23.25 -14.94 -8.42
CA ASP A 210 -23.65 -14.92 -9.83
C ASP A 210 -22.59 -14.28 -10.72
N THR A 211 -21.79 -13.35 -10.18
CA THR A 211 -20.72 -12.67 -10.91
C THR A 211 -19.55 -12.36 -10.00
N VAL A 212 -18.33 -12.57 -10.51
CA VAL A 212 -17.08 -12.21 -9.86
C VAL A 212 -16.33 -11.22 -10.75
N VAL A 213 -15.97 -10.08 -10.18
CA VAL A 213 -14.96 -9.16 -10.72
C VAL A 213 -13.70 -9.39 -9.92
N MET A 214 -12.67 -9.97 -10.56
CA MET A 214 -11.43 -10.35 -9.89
C MET A 214 -10.21 -9.66 -10.48
N GLU A 215 -9.24 -9.39 -9.62
CA GLU A 215 -7.91 -8.98 -10.04
C GLU A 215 -7.20 -10.11 -10.82
N THR A 216 -6.20 -9.74 -11.61
CA THR A 216 -5.42 -10.68 -12.44
C THR A 216 -3.94 -10.34 -12.46
N THR A 217 -3.42 -9.67 -11.42
CA THR A 217 -2.06 -9.12 -11.36
C THR A 217 -0.99 -10.16 -11.66
N TYR A 218 -1.19 -11.37 -11.15
CA TYR A 218 -0.31 -12.53 -11.37
C TYR A 218 -0.98 -13.66 -12.16
N GLY A 219 -2.01 -13.35 -12.97
CA GLY A 219 -2.75 -14.34 -13.75
C GLY A 219 -1.90 -15.13 -14.76
N ASP A 220 -0.66 -14.72 -15.00
CA ASP A 220 0.29 -15.33 -15.94
C ASP A 220 1.34 -16.24 -15.28
N ARG A 221 1.38 -16.37 -13.95
CA ARG A 221 2.46 -17.09 -13.24
C ARG A 221 2.03 -17.70 -11.91
N LEU A 222 2.83 -18.65 -11.41
CA LEU A 222 2.68 -19.21 -10.07
C LEU A 222 3.51 -18.43 -9.04
N HIS A 223 3.03 -18.34 -7.80
CA HIS A 223 3.82 -17.81 -6.68
C HIS A 223 5.04 -18.70 -6.40
N LYS A 224 6.17 -18.05 -6.10
CA LYS A 224 7.36 -18.75 -5.61
C LYS A 224 7.13 -19.20 -4.16
N GLN A 225 7.82 -20.27 -3.76
CA GLN A 225 7.87 -20.66 -2.35
C GLN A 225 8.57 -19.56 -1.55
N LEU A 226 8.03 -19.24 -0.37
CA LEU A 226 8.52 -18.16 0.47
C LEU A 226 9.79 -18.53 1.25
N GLN A 227 9.85 -19.78 1.74
CA GLN A 227 10.96 -20.25 2.58
C GLN A 227 12.35 -20.04 1.97
N PRO A 228 12.61 -20.40 0.69
CA PRO A 228 13.92 -20.15 0.08
C PRO A 228 14.33 -18.67 0.06
N SER A 229 13.37 -17.76 -0.09
CA SER A 229 13.63 -16.31 -0.05
C SER A 229 13.92 -15.80 1.36
N ILE A 230 13.34 -16.42 2.39
CA ILE A 230 13.68 -16.13 3.79
C ILE A 230 15.11 -16.59 4.09
N ASP A 231 15.48 -17.80 3.67
CA ASP A 231 16.83 -18.32 3.86
C ASP A 231 17.87 -17.45 3.14
N GLU A 232 17.61 -17.05 1.89
CA GLU A 232 18.47 -16.13 1.12
C GLU A 232 18.62 -14.76 1.81
N LEU A 233 17.54 -14.22 2.38
CA LEU A 233 17.60 -12.97 3.15
C LEU A 233 18.55 -13.12 4.35
N TYR A 234 18.44 -14.20 5.12
CA TYR A 234 19.29 -14.43 6.29
C TYR A 234 20.76 -14.60 5.91
N ASP A 235 21.03 -15.37 4.86
CA ASP A 235 22.39 -15.59 4.36
C ASP A 235 23.02 -14.28 3.90
N VAL A 236 22.31 -13.47 3.10
CA VAL A 236 22.80 -12.16 2.65
C VAL A 236 23.05 -11.23 3.84
N VAL A 237 22.17 -11.21 4.84
CA VAL A 237 22.35 -10.38 6.05
C VAL A 237 23.65 -10.75 6.77
N ASN A 238 23.84 -12.04 7.09
CA ASN A 238 25.00 -12.51 7.81
C ASN A 238 26.30 -12.34 7.02
N GLU A 239 26.32 -12.68 5.73
CA GLU A 239 27.51 -12.52 4.90
C GLU A 239 27.93 -11.06 4.77
N THR A 240 26.95 -10.15 4.65
CA THR A 240 27.21 -8.72 4.49
C THR A 240 27.72 -8.09 5.77
N ILE A 241 27.11 -8.41 6.90
CA ILE A 241 27.57 -7.96 8.21
C ILE A 241 28.94 -8.56 8.54
N GLY A 242 29.15 -9.84 8.25
CA GLY A 242 30.40 -10.56 8.51
C GLY A 242 31.61 -10.01 7.74
N ARG A 243 31.39 -9.45 6.53
CA ARG A 243 32.44 -8.74 5.78
C ARG A 243 32.51 -7.24 6.07
N GLY A 244 31.81 -6.77 7.10
CA GLY A 244 31.85 -5.39 7.58
C GLY A 244 31.10 -4.38 6.71
N GLY A 245 30.08 -4.80 5.95
CA GLY A 245 29.25 -3.93 5.13
C GLY A 245 27.86 -3.69 5.71
N ASN A 246 27.08 -2.86 4.99
CA ASN A 246 25.68 -2.60 5.27
C ASN A 246 24.76 -3.33 4.28
N VAL A 247 23.58 -3.72 4.74
CA VAL A 247 22.49 -4.25 3.90
C VAL A 247 21.48 -3.14 3.68
N ILE A 248 21.24 -2.74 2.44
CA ILE A 248 20.20 -1.78 2.09
C ILE A 248 19.00 -2.53 1.53
N ILE A 249 17.83 -2.35 2.14
CA ILE A 249 16.57 -2.96 1.71
C ILE A 249 15.61 -1.85 1.27
N PRO A 250 15.48 -1.58 -0.04
CA PRO A 250 14.40 -0.77 -0.57
C PRO A 250 13.05 -1.43 -0.25
N THR A 251 12.19 -0.76 0.51
CA THR A 251 10.90 -1.32 0.94
C THR A 251 9.70 -0.46 0.56
N PHE A 252 8.59 -1.13 0.26
CA PHE A 252 7.28 -0.50 0.25
C PHE A 252 6.84 -0.29 1.71
N ALA A 253 6.31 0.90 2.01
CA ALA A 253 6.03 1.30 3.38
C ALA A 253 4.87 0.53 4.03
N LEU A 254 3.94 0.06 3.19
CA LEU A 254 2.79 -0.73 3.61
C LEU A 254 3.06 -2.21 3.32
N GLU A 255 2.72 -3.06 4.29
CA GLU A 255 2.82 -4.52 4.27
C GLU A 255 4.25 -5.07 4.15
N ARG A 256 4.97 -4.79 3.05
CA ARG A 256 6.28 -5.39 2.78
C ARG A 256 7.33 -5.05 3.83
N ALA A 257 7.33 -3.82 4.34
CA ALA A 257 8.22 -3.43 5.43
C ALA A 257 7.94 -4.26 6.70
N GLN A 258 6.66 -4.47 7.03
CA GLN A 258 6.25 -5.23 8.20
C GLN A 258 6.58 -6.72 8.07
N GLU A 259 6.38 -7.33 6.89
CA GLU A 259 6.80 -8.72 6.64
C GLU A 259 8.31 -8.90 6.81
N VAL A 260 9.13 -7.99 6.26
CA VAL A 260 10.58 -8.08 6.41
C VAL A 260 11.00 -7.89 7.88
N LEU A 261 10.38 -6.98 8.62
CA LEU A 261 10.63 -6.82 10.05
C LEU A 261 10.29 -8.10 10.84
N TYR A 262 9.15 -8.71 10.54
CA TYR A 262 8.74 -9.97 11.15
C TYR A 262 9.80 -11.07 10.92
N TYR A 263 10.26 -11.24 9.68
CA TYR A 263 11.27 -12.26 9.37
C TYR A 263 12.65 -11.94 9.95
N LEU A 264 13.05 -10.66 10.01
CA LEU A 264 14.30 -10.28 10.68
C LEU A 264 14.26 -10.57 12.18
N ARG A 265 13.13 -10.30 12.84
CA ARG A 265 12.89 -10.66 14.25
C ARG A 265 12.99 -12.18 14.43
N GLU A 266 12.25 -12.95 13.63
CA GLU A 266 12.26 -14.41 13.70
C GLU A 266 13.66 -14.99 13.46
N GLY A 267 14.40 -14.41 12.52
CA GLY A 267 15.78 -14.78 12.24
C GLY A 267 16.70 -14.57 13.44
N VAL A 268 16.54 -13.46 14.16
CA VAL A 268 17.29 -13.19 15.40
C VAL A 268 16.87 -14.13 16.54
N GLU A 269 15.56 -14.32 16.75
CA GLU A 269 15.04 -15.19 17.82
C GLU A 269 15.50 -16.65 17.66
N ASN A 270 15.53 -17.14 16.42
CA ASN A 270 15.96 -18.50 16.11
C ASN A 270 17.48 -18.66 15.91
N GLY A 271 18.26 -17.60 16.13
CA GLY A 271 19.72 -17.62 15.98
C GLY A 271 20.21 -17.78 14.54
N ARG A 272 19.35 -17.53 13.55
CA ARG A 272 19.69 -17.50 12.12
C ARG A 272 20.29 -16.16 11.69
N ILE A 273 20.04 -15.08 12.44
CA ILE A 273 20.68 -13.77 12.31
C ILE A 273 21.38 -13.45 13.62
N GLU A 274 22.56 -12.86 13.54
CA GLU A 274 23.32 -12.42 14.72
C GLU A 274 22.53 -11.43 15.59
N HIS A 275 22.38 -11.73 16.88
CA HIS A 275 21.56 -10.97 17.82
C HIS A 275 21.95 -9.50 18.02
N PHE A 276 23.19 -9.12 17.66
CA PHE A 276 23.68 -7.73 17.72
C PHE A 276 23.41 -6.93 16.43
N THR A 277 22.73 -7.53 15.44
CA THR A 277 22.39 -6.87 14.17
C THR A 277 21.49 -5.66 14.41
N ASN A 278 21.94 -4.49 13.95
CA ASN A 278 21.15 -3.27 14.00
C ASN A 278 20.28 -3.13 12.75
N VAL A 279 18.97 -3.06 12.93
CA VAL A 279 17.97 -2.86 11.88
C VAL A 279 17.39 -1.47 12.01
N PHE A 280 17.49 -0.66 10.96
CA PHE A 280 16.96 0.70 10.92
C PHE A 280 15.77 0.76 9.97
N LEU A 281 14.58 1.04 10.50
CA LEU A 281 13.42 1.37 9.67
C LEU A 281 13.41 2.88 9.43
N ASP A 282 13.94 3.29 8.28
CA ASP A 282 14.07 4.69 7.85
C ASP A 282 12.99 5.08 6.84
N SER A 283 11.74 5.07 7.33
CA SER A 283 10.57 5.50 6.56
C SER A 283 9.47 5.95 7.53
N PRO A 284 9.17 7.26 7.64
CA PRO A 284 8.11 7.76 8.51
C PRO A 284 6.76 7.08 8.25
N MET A 285 6.45 6.83 6.98
CA MET A 285 5.25 6.14 6.57
C MET A 285 5.26 4.67 7.02
N ALA A 286 6.38 3.95 6.87
CA ALA A 286 6.45 2.54 7.30
C ALA A 286 6.38 2.40 8.82
N ILE A 287 6.98 3.33 9.57
CA ILE A 287 6.89 3.37 11.03
C ILE A 287 5.43 3.58 11.45
N SER A 288 4.77 4.59 10.90
CA SER A 288 3.35 4.85 11.20
C SER A 288 2.43 3.69 10.78
N ALA A 289 2.75 2.98 9.68
CA ALA A 289 2.03 1.78 9.28
C ALA A 289 2.25 0.64 10.29
N THR A 290 3.46 0.45 10.80
CA THR A 290 3.77 -0.57 11.82
C THR A 290 2.98 -0.32 13.10
N GLU A 291 2.88 0.94 13.56
CA GLU A 291 2.04 1.32 14.70
C GLU A 291 0.54 1.09 14.46
N ILE A 292 0.07 1.11 13.20
CA ILE A 292 -1.31 0.75 12.85
C ILE A 292 -1.51 -0.76 12.94
N PHE A 293 -0.53 -1.58 12.51
CA PHE A 293 -0.61 -3.04 12.67
C PHE A 293 -0.81 -3.44 14.14
N GLU A 294 -0.06 -2.83 15.06
CA GLU A 294 -0.19 -3.06 16.51
C GLU A 294 -1.60 -2.78 17.06
N ARG A 295 -2.35 -1.85 16.44
CA ARG A 295 -3.73 -1.50 16.84
C ARG A 295 -4.80 -2.43 16.28
N HIS A 296 -4.45 -3.30 15.34
CA HIS A 296 -5.39 -4.17 14.62
C HIS A 296 -5.04 -5.67 14.67
N PRO A 297 -4.84 -6.26 15.87
CA PRO A 297 -4.52 -7.68 16.00
C PRO A 297 -5.65 -8.59 15.50
N GLU A 298 -6.89 -8.10 15.35
CA GLU A 298 -8.00 -8.86 14.77
C GLU A 298 -7.78 -9.30 13.31
N CYS A 299 -6.78 -8.73 12.63
CA CYS A 299 -6.40 -9.10 11.26
C CYS A 299 -5.28 -10.15 11.22
N PHE A 300 -4.67 -10.49 12.36
CA PHE A 300 -3.53 -11.40 12.40
C PHE A 300 -3.94 -12.87 12.30
N ASN A 301 -3.04 -13.69 11.73
CA ASN A 301 -3.15 -15.13 11.81
C ASN A 301 -2.99 -15.62 13.27
N ALA A 302 -3.34 -16.88 13.51
CA ALA A 302 -3.33 -17.44 14.86
C ALA A 302 -1.95 -17.40 15.54
N GLU A 303 -0.87 -17.59 14.78
CA GLU A 303 0.50 -17.59 15.31
C GLU A 303 0.93 -16.20 15.76
N THR A 304 0.75 -15.20 14.90
CA THR A 304 1.07 -13.79 15.20
C THR A 304 0.15 -13.22 16.28
N LEU A 305 -1.13 -13.59 16.28
CA LEU A 305 -2.06 -13.17 17.33
C LEU A 305 -1.65 -13.73 18.70
N LYS A 306 -1.16 -14.97 18.74
CA LYS A 306 -0.65 -15.57 19.98
C LYS A 306 0.57 -14.82 20.50
N LEU A 307 1.52 -14.52 19.61
CA LEU A 307 2.71 -13.73 19.95
C LEU A 307 2.32 -12.36 20.54
N ALA A 308 1.40 -11.66 19.87
CA ALA A 308 0.88 -10.36 20.32
C ALA A 308 0.14 -10.44 21.67
N SER A 309 -0.60 -11.52 21.90
CA SER A 309 -1.37 -11.74 23.14
C SER A 309 -0.48 -12.04 24.35
N ASP A 310 0.69 -12.65 24.12
CA ASP A 310 1.69 -12.93 25.16
C ASP A 310 2.51 -11.68 25.54
N GLY A 311 2.14 -10.50 25.03
CA GLY A 311 2.78 -9.22 25.29
C GLY A 311 4.06 -8.97 24.49
N SER A 312 4.35 -9.83 23.51
CA SER A 312 5.48 -9.68 22.59
C SER A 312 5.02 -8.94 21.34
N ASP A 313 5.68 -7.84 20.98
CA ASP A 313 5.42 -7.14 19.73
C ASP A 313 5.94 -7.98 18.54
N PRO A 314 5.08 -8.35 17.55
CA PRO A 314 5.48 -9.11 16.37
C PRO A 314 6.59 -8.47 15.53
N PHE A 315 6.90 -7.20 15.72
CA PHE A 315 7.95 -6.49 14.98
C PHE A 315 9.17 -6.16 15.85
N ALA A 316 9.06 -6.25 17.18
CA ALA A 316 10.12 -5.82 18.07
C ALA A 316 11.30 -6.80 18.09
N MET A 317 12.50 -6.28 17.86
CA MET A 317 13.76 -6.95 18.13
C MET A 317 14.73 -5.98 18.81
N ALA A 318 15.66 -6.50 19.62
CA ALA A 318 16.56 -5.67 20.42
C ALA A 318 17.38 -4.64 19.61
N GLY A 319 17.71 -4.99 18.35
CA GLY A 319 18.44 -4.12 17.43
C GLY A 319 17.58 -3.25 16.51
N LEU A 320 16.25 -3.16 16.71
CA LEU A 320 15.38 -2.36 15.85
C LEU A 320 15.37 -0.88 16.26
N HIS A 321 15.61 0.00 15.29
CA HIS A 321 15.64 1.46 15.45
C HIS A 321 14.69 2.14 14.45
N PHE A 322 13.71 2.88 14.96
CA PHE A 322 12.80 3.68 14.15
C PHE A 322 13.39 5.06 13.84
N THR A 323 13.59 5.38 12.55
CA THR A 323 14.20 6.65 12.13
C THR A 323 13.15 7.57 11.51
N ARG A 324 12.51 8.42 12.33
CA ARG A 324 11.50 9.38 11.86
C ARG A 324 12.10 10.65 11.30
N GLU A 325 13.11 11.19 11.97
CA GLU A 325 13.63 12.53 11.67
C GLU A 325 14.66 12.53 10.53
N THR A 326 14.60 13.57 9.69
CA THR A 326 15.50 13.72 8.54
C THR A 326 16.97 13.76 8.96
N PHE A 327 17.30 14.44 10.06
CA PHE A 327 18.69 14.52 10.53
C PHE A 327 19.22 13.14 10.98
N ALA A 328 18.36 12.30 11.58
CA ALA A 328 18.72 10.96 12.00
C ALA A 328 18.93 10.05 10.78
N SER A 329 18.05 10.13 9.77
CA SER A 329 18.23 9.47 8.48
C SER A 329 19.56 9.83 7.81
N MET A 330 19.93 11.12 7.83
CA MET A 330 21.22 11.57 7.31
C MET A 330 22.41 10.99 8.08
N ALA A 331 22.29 10.81 9.40
CA ALA A 331 23.34 10.22 10.22
C ALA A 331 23.59 8.75 9.87
N LEU A 332 22.56 7.99 9.48
CA LEU A 332 22.71 6.59 9.05
C LEU A 332 23.64 6.42 7.84
N ASN A 333 23.74 7.42 6.97
CA ASN A 333 24.66 7.39 5.82
C ASN A 333 26.15 7.42 6.21
N ARG A 334 26.47 7.58 7.49
CA ARG A 334 27.84 7.55 8.04
C ARG A 334 28.20 6.23 8.70
N ILE A 335 27.28 5.26 8.72
CA ILE A 335 27.56 3.93 9.24
C ILE A 335 28.36 3.17 8.19
N ASP A 336 29.58 2.76 8.51
CA ASP A 336 30.49 2.09 7.56
C ASP A 336 30.19 0.59 7.41
N GLY A 337 29.52 -0.04 8.39
CA GLY A 337 29.19 -1.47 8.36
C GLY A 337 28.33 -1.93 9.54
N GLY A 338 27.73 -3.12 9.41
CA GLY A 338 27.00 -3.79 10.47
C GLY A 338 25.53 -3.35 10.65
N ALA A 339 24.99 -2.59 9.68
CA ALA A 339 23.60 -2.13 9.70
C ALA A 339 22.77 -2.74 8.57
N VAL A 340 21.53 -3.10 8.89
CA VAL A 340 20.45 -3.33 7.94
C VAL A 340 19.59 -2.07 7.88
N ILE A 341 19.48 -1.44 6.72
CA ILE A 341 18.74 -0.18 6.54
C ILE A 341 17.56 -0.44 5.60
N MET A 342 16.35 -0.40 6.15
CA MET A 342 15.10 -0.51 5.41
C MET A 342 14.56 0.89 5.13
N ALA A 343 14.45 1.27 3.85
CA ALA A 343 14.04 2.63 3.48
C ALA A 343 13.15 2.64 2.24
N GLY A 344 12.19 3.57 2.22
CA GLY A 344 11.33 3.81 1.05
C GLY A 344 11.99 4.72 0.01
N SER A 345 11.62 4.64 -1.29
CA SER A 345 10.59 3.76 -1.85
C SER A 345 11.12 2.42 -2.37
N GLY A 346 10.29 1.37 -2.35
CA GLY A 346 10.68 0.01 -2.78
C GLY A 346 11.22 -0.12 -4.21
N MET A 347 10.82 0.78 -5.12
CA MET A 347 11.31 0.83 -6.51
C MET A 347 12.44 1.84 -6.75
N CYS A 348 12.95 2.47 -5.69
CA CYS A 348 14.04 3.45 -5.73
C CYS A 348 13.77 4.68 -6.62
N THR A 349 12.50 4.99 -6.89
CA THR A 349 12.07 6.16 -7.68
C THR A 349 12.16 7.47 -6.90
N GLY A 350 12.11 7.39 -5.57
CA GLY A 350 12.12 8.52 -4.65
C GLY A 350 12.44 8.09 -3.22
N GLY A 351 12.19 9.00 -2.28
CA GLY A 351 12.34 8.72 -0.84
C GLY A 351 13.79 8.62 -0.34
N ARG A 352 13.91 8.25 0.93
CA ARG A 352 15.18 8.18 1.67
C ARG A 352 16.15 7.15 1.11
N VAL A 353 15.64 6.07 0.51
CA VAL A 353 16.47 4.99 -0.06
C VAL A 353 17.44 5.49 -1.14
N ARG A 354 17.07 6.53 -1.90
CA ARG A 354 17.97 7.12 -2.92
C ARG A 354 19.23 7.71 -2.29
N HIS A 355 19.11 8.26 -1.09
CA HIS A 355 20.25 8.77 -0.35
C HIS A 355 21.12 7.62 0.16
N HIS A 356 20.53 6.58 0.74
CA HIS A 356 21.28 5.40 1.20
C HIS A 356 22.00 4.68 0.06
N LEU A 357 21.33 4.49 -1.08
CA LEU A 357 21.94 3.90 -2.27
C LEU A 357 23.13 4.73 -2.75
N LYS A 358 23.01 6.06 -2.82
CA LYS A 358 24.12 6.94 -3.22
C LYS A 358 25.37 6.76 -2.33
N HIS A 359 25.20 6.52 -1.03
CA HIS A 359 26.31 6.36 -0.09
C HIS A 359 26.83 4.91 0.00
N ASN A 360 26.03 3.91 -0.36
CA ASN A 360 26.39 2.50 -0.17
C ASN A 360 26.72 1.75 -1.47
N LEU A 361 26.21 2.16 -2.64
CA LEU A 361 26.35 1.44 -3.92
C LEU A 361 27.80 1.16 -4.35
N TRP A 362 28.71 2.08 -4.05
CA TRP A 362 30.12 1.95 -4.44
C TRP A 362 30.95 1.11 -3.45
N GLY A 363 30.39 0.80 -2.28
CA GLY A 363 31.05 0.01 -1.25
C GLY A 363 30.96 -1.48 -1.56
N LYS A 364 32.10 -2.11 -1.90
CA LYS A 364 32.18 -3.54 -2.26
C LYS A 364 31.76 -4.51 -1.14
N HIS A 365 31.70 -4.02 0.09
CA HIS A 365 31.28 -4.80 1.24
C HIS A 365 29.75 -4.78 1.44
N ASN A 366 29.03 -3.84 0.81
CA ASN A 366 27.60 -3.67 1.00
C ASN A 366 26.78 -4.62 0.14
N SER A 367 25.54 -4.86 0.54
CA SER A 367 24.53 -5.57 -0.26
C SER A 367 23.29 -4.71 -0.43
N ILE A 368 22.58 -4.92 -1.54
CA ILE A 368 21.25 -4.36 -1.76
C ILE A 368 20.29 -5.52 -1.98
N VAL A 369 19.22 -5.57 -1.19
CA VAL A 369 18.23 -6.66 -1.25
C VAL A 369 16.89 -6.09 -1.68
N PHE A 370 16.42 -6.50 -2.85
CA PHE A 370 15.11 -6.11 -3.36
C PHE A 370 14.05 -7.14 -2.93
N VAL A 371 13.09 -6.70 -2.12
CA VAL A 371 12.08 -7.57 -1.49
C VAL A 371 10.68 -7.45 -2.10
N GLY A 372 10.54 -6.73 -3.22
CA GLY A 372 9.27 -6.50 -3.87
C GLY A 372 9.40 -6.33 -5.37
N TYR A 373 8.26 -6.19 -6.04
CA TYR A 373 8.23 -5.99 -7.49
C TYR A 373 8.89 -4.66 -7.89
N ALA A 374 9.69 -4.70 -8.96
CA ALA A 374 10.32 -3.54 -9.57
C ALA A 374 9.86 -3.40 -11.02
N ALA A 375 9.05 -2.38 -11.29
CA ALA A 375 8.51 -2.13 -12.62
C ALA A 375 9.60 -1.74 -13.62
N ASN A 376 9.38 -2.07 -14.90
CA ASN A 376 10.27 -1.69 -16.00
C ASN A 376 10.50 -0.17 -16.04
N GLY A 377 11.76 0.24 -16.22
CA GLY A 377 12.19 1.64 -16.25
C GLY A 377 12.43 2.29 -14.88
N THR A 378 12.22 1.57 -13.77
CA THR A 378 12.59 2.06 -12.43
C THR A 378 14.08 1.84 -12.14
N PRO A 379 14.71 2.68 -11.29
CA PRO A 379 16.11 2.45 -10.87
C PRO A 379 16.31 1.08 -10.20
N ALA A 380 15.33 0.61 -9.42
CA ALA A 380 15.39 -0.74 -8.84
C ALA A 380 15.50 -1.82 -9.93
N ARG A 381 14.65 -1.76 -10.96
CA ARG A 381 14.69 -2.73 -12.06
C ARG A 381 16.03 -2.70 -12.81
N GLN A 382 16.57 -1.51 -13.07
CA GLN A 382 17.88 -1.34 -13.71
C GLN A 382 19.01 -2.02 -12.91
N ILE A 383 18.99 -1.88 -11.58
CA ILE A 383 19.99 -2.54 -10.71
C ILE A 383 19.79 -4.06 -10.74
N ILE A 384 18.56 -4.55 -10.65
CA ILE A 384 18.26 -5.99 -10.69
C ILE A 384 18.65 -6.61 -12.04
N ASP A 385 18.48 -5.88 -13.14
CA ASP A 385 18.90 -6.29 -14.49
C ASP A 385 20.42 -6.28 -14.70
N GLY A 386 21.20 -5.83 -13.70
CA GLY A 386 22.65 -5.77 -13.78
C GLY A 386 23.15 -4.64 -14.68
N ALA A 387 22.46 -3.50 -14.71
CA ALA A 387 22.95 -2.33 -15.44
C ALA A 387 24.36 -1.95 -14.94
N GLU A 388 25.33 -2.01 -15.84
CA GLU A 388 26.70 -1.54 -15.59
C GLU A 388 26.82 -0.04 -15.91
N HIS A 389 27.78 0.62 -15.26
CA HIS A 389 28.02 2.06 -15.34
C HIS A 389 28.44 2.57 -16.73
#